data_AF-A0A2E9T7N8-F1
#
_entry.id   AF-A0A2E9T7N8-F1
#
_cell.length_a   1.000
_cell.length_b   1.000
_cell.length_c   1.000
_cell.angle_alpha   90.00
_cell.angle_beta   90.00
_cell.angle_gamma   90.00
#
_symmetry.space_group_name_H-M   'P 1'
#
loop_
_entity.id
_entity.type
_entity.pdbx_description
1 polymer ?
#
loop_
_entity_poly.entity_id
_entity_poly.type
_entity_poly.pdbx_seq_one_letter_code
_entity_poly.pdbx_strand_id
1 'polypeptide(L)'
;MLTLTLAYSCSKHFDERETKLPNQYTLILSTGEGGYWSPDASGTYDEGVLMTITAVADEGYCFDKFEGSDADNEYCLNKNCILSNTCRAIITMNSDRDVWAFF
;
A
#
# COMPACT_ATOMS: atom_id res chain seq x y z
N MET A 1 -15.05 -41.35 -54.52
CA MET A 1 -14.58 -41.53 -53.14
C MET A 1 -13.10 -41.16 -53.13
N LEU A 2 -12.75 -39.88 -53.23
CA LEU A 2 -12.47 -38.97 -52.10
C LEU A 2 -11.43 -39.53 -51.13
N THR A 3 -10.20 -39.01 -51.18
CA THR A 3 -9.40 -38.82 -49.98
C THR A 3 -8.72 -37.46 -50.07
N LEU A 4 -9.33 -36.46 -49.45
CA LEU A 4 -8.78 -35.15 -49.21
C LEU A 4 -7.84 -35.28 -48.01
N THR A 5 -6.53 -35.19 -48.21
CA THR A 5 -5.55 -35.16 -47.12
C THR A 5 -5.63 -33.80 -46.44
N LEU A 6 -6.40 -33.71 -45.35
CA LEU A 6 -6.33 -32.57 -44.45
C LEU A 6 -4.96 -32.58 -43.76
N ALA A 7 -4.08 -31.66 -44.16
CA ALA A 7 -2.92 -31.30 -43.34
C ALA A 7 -3.46 -30.66 -42.06
N TYR A 8 -3.52 -31.45 -40.99
CA TYR A 8 -3.85 -30.98 -39.65
C TYR A 8 -2.65 -30.20 -39.12
N SER A 9 -2.43 -28.99 -39.65
CA SER A 9 -1.55 -28.02 -39.01
C SER A 9 -2.28 -27.49 -37.79
N CYS A 10 -2.21 -28.27 -36.70
CA CYS A 10 -2.59 -27.78 -35.39
C CYS A 10 -1.43 -26.90 -34.89
N SER A 11 -1.33 -25.69 -35.43
CA SER A 11 -0.69 -24.62 -34.68
C SER A 11 -1.53 -24.45 -33.44
N LYS A 12 -1.13 -25.11 -32.34
CA LYS A 12 -1.42 -24.59 -31.02
C LYS A 12 -0.73 -23.24 -30.98
N HIS A 13 -1.43 -22.21 -31.44
CA HIS A 13 -1.10 -20.85 -31.10
C HIS A 13 -1.40 -20.77 -29.61
N PHE A 14 -0.40 -21.12 -28.80
CA PHE A 14 -0.42 -20.82 -27.39
C PHE A 14 -0.28 -19.31 -27.34
N ASP A 15 -1.41 -18.63 -27.17
CA ASP A 15 -1.42 -17.23 -26.77
C ASP A 15 -0.60 -17.14 -25.48
N GLU A 16 0.67 -16.80 -25.62
CA GLU A 16 1.42 -16.14 -24.56
C GLU A 16 0.71 -14.81 -24.35
N ARG A 17 -0.32 -14.84 -23.49
CA ARG A 17 -0.86 -13.64 -22.88
C ARG A 17 0.29 -13.04 -22.08
N GLU A 18 1.04 -12.16 -22.73
CA GLU A 18 2.00 -11.28 -22.11
C GLU A 18 1.27 -10.57 -20.97
N THR A 19 1.46 -11.06 -19.75
CA THR A 19 0.81 -10.51 -18.58
C THR A 19 1.62 -9.28 -18.25
N LYS A 20 1.14 -8.11 -18.68
CA LYS A 20 1.74 -6.83 -18.29
C LYS A 20 1.89 -6.85 -16.77
N LEU A 21 3.13 -6.82 -16.28
CA LEU A 21 3.40 -6.72 -14.86
C LEU A 21 2.76 -5.41 -14.33
N PRO A 22 2.15 -5.44 -13.14
CA PRO A 22 1.64 -4.22 -12.53
C PRO A 22 2.79 -3.22 -12.36
N ASN A 23 2.48 -1.92 -12.45
CA ASN A 23 3.45 -0.91 -12.05
C ASN A 23 3.75 -1.08 -10.55
N GLN A 24 4.92 -0.62 -10.11
CA GLN A 24 5.29 -0.62 -8.70
C GLN A 24 5.61 0.79 -8.24
N TYR A 25 5.31 1.05 -6.97
CA TYR A 25 5.52 2.34 -6.32
C TYR A 25 6.21 2.15 -4.97
N THR A 26 7.00 3.15 -4.59
CA THR A 26 7.73 3.17 -3.31
C THR A 26 6.90 3.83 -2.23
N LEU A 27 6.85 3.22 -1.06
CA LEU A 27 6.35 3.80 0.18
C LEU A 27 7.52 4.11 1.11
N ILE A 28 7.58 5.35 1.58
CA ILE A 28 8.46 5.80 2.66
C ILE A 28 7.57 6.19 3.84
N LEU A 29 7.89 5.64 5.01
CA LEU A 29 7.24 5.97 6.28
C LEU A 29 8.21 6.74 7.16
N SER A 30 7.85 7.98 7.47
CA SER A 30 8.65 8.90 8.28
C SER A 30 7.93 9.27 9.56
N THR A 31 8.67 9.52 10.64
CA THR A 31 8.11 9.98 11.92
C THR A 31 8.87 11.17 12.45
N GLY A 32 8.15 12.07 13.13
CA GLY A 32 8.75 12.99 14.08
C GLY A 32 9.27 12.27 15.34
N GLU A 33 9.72 13.04 16.33
CA GLU A 33 10.00 12.50 17.66
C GLU A 33 8.72 11.96 18.33
N GLY A 34 8.87 11.00 19.23
CA GLY A 34 7.76 10.61 20.12
C GLY A 34 6.86 9.49 19.62
N GLY A 35 7.25 8.77 18.57
CA GLY A 35 6.51 7.59 18.14
C GLY A 35 7.14 6.88 16.96
N TYR A 36 6.47 5.82 16.51
CA TYR A 36 6.95 4.94 15.44
C TYR A 36 5.79 4.37 14.63
N TRP A 37 6.11 3.81 13.45
CA TRP A 37 5.17 3.06 12.62
C TRP A 37 5.15 1.57 13.00
N SER A 38 3.97 0.98 13.01
CA SER A 38 3.74 -0.45 13.24
C SER A 38 2.74 -1.01 12.22
N PRO A 39 3.16 -1.95 11.35
CA PRO A 39 4.56 -2.33 11.10
C PRO A 39 5.36 -1.21 10.42
N ASP A 40 6.69 -1.30 10.46
CA ASP A 40 7.53 -0.59 9.49
C ASP A 40 7.38 -1.26 8.13
N ALA A 41 6.60 -0.60 7.27
CA ALA A 41 6.20 -1.09 5.95
C ALA A 41 6.78 -0.21 4.82
N SER A 42 7.92 0.45 5.05
CA SER A 42 8.61 1.11 3.94
C SER A 42 9.08 0.07 2.92
N GLY A 43 8.87 0.32 1.62
CA GLY A 43 9.17 -0.67 0.59
C GLY A 43 8.50 -0.38 -0.76
N THR A 44 8.59 -1.33 -1.68
CA THR A 44 7.96 -1.24 -3.01
C THR A 44 6.76 -2.17 -3.10
N TYR A 45 5.66 -1.66 -3.63
CA TYR A 45 4.38 -2.36 -3.70
C TYR A 45 3.78 -2.24 -5.10
N ASP A 46 3.02 -3.25 -5.50
CA ASP A 46 2.26 -3.23 -6.75
C ASP A 46 1.19 -2.12 -6.73
N GLU A 47 0.90 -1.55 -7.89
CA GLU A 47 -0.12 -0.53 -8.08
C GLU A 47 -1.50 -1.00 -7.57
N GLY A 48 -2.20 -0.13 -6.86
CA GLY A 48 -3.53 -0.37 -6.31
C GLY A 48 -3.54 -1.16 -5.00
N VAL A 49 -2.39 -1.58 -4.46
CA VAL A 49 -2.31 -2.18 -3.13
C VAL A 49 -2.81 -1.17 -2.08
N LEU A 50 -3.79 -1.60 -1.29
CA LEU A 50 -4.31 -0.84 -0.14
C LEU A 50 -3.71 -1.40 1.14
N MET A 51 -3.09 -0.53 1.92
CA MET A 51 -2.45 -0.84 3.20
C MET A 51 -3.13 -0.11 4.34
N THR A 52 -3.14 -0.76 5.50
CA THR A 52 -3.46 -0.12 6.77
C THR A 52 -2.29 -0.32 7.71
N ILE A 53 -1.71 0.79 8.14
CA ILE A 53 -0.59 0.83 9.09
C ILE A 53 -0.97 1.70 10.28
N THR A 54 -0.26 1.55 11.40
CA THR A 54 -0.58 2.24 12.64
C THR A 54 0.62 3.09 13.09
N ALA A 55 0.40 4.36 13.40
CA ALA A 55 1.34 5.15 14.17
C ALA A 55 1.08 4.94 15.66
N VAL A 56 2.13 4.68 16.42
CA VAL A 56 2.09 4.43 17.87
C VAL A 56 2.91 5.52 18.56
N ALA A 57 2.26 6.33 19.37
CA ALA A 57 2.90 7.34 20.21
C ALA A 57 3.56 6.66 21.41
N ASP A 58 4.78 7.10 21.72
CA ASP A 58 5.53 6.72 22.90
C ASP A 58 4.93 7.36 24.17
N GLU A 59 5.37 6.91 25.34
CA GLU A 59 4.91 7.46 26.61
C GLU A 59 5.23 8.97 26.71
N GLY A 60 4.22 9.77 27.04
CA GLY A 60 4.34 11.23 27.14
C GLY A 60 4.13 11.97 25.81
N TYR A 61 3.97 11.26 24.70
CA TYR A 61 3.69 11.81 23.38
C TYR A 61 2.27 11.48 22.91
N CYS A 62 1.88 12.15 21.83
CA CYS A 62 0.51 12.35 21.47
C CYS A 62 0.32 12.46 19.97
N PHE A 63 -0.28 11.44 19.34
CA PHE A 63 -0.57 11.54 17.90
C PHE A 63 -1.29 12.86 17.55
N ASP A 64 -0.65 13.67 16.71
CA ASP A 64 -1.17 14.96 16.24
C ASP A 64 -1.85 14.79 14.88
N LYS A 65 -1.06 14.37 13.88
CA LYS A 65 -1.54 14.23 12.50
C LYS A 65 -0.69 13.31 11.63
N PHE A 66 -1.31 12.86 10.55
CA PHE A 66 -0.62 12.37 9.35
C PHE A 66 -0.50 13.46 8.30
N GLU A 67 0.53 13.34 7.47
CA GLU A 67 0.61 14.00 6.16
C GLU A 67 0.93 12.96 5.09
N GLY A 68 0.22 13.02 3.96
CA GLY A 68 0.48 12.17 2.81
C GLY A 68 -0.24 10.82 2.83
N SER A 69 -1.16 10.57 3.77
CA SER A 69 -2.04 9.38 3.76
C SER A 69 -3.34 9.65 2.98
N ASP A 70 -4.13 8.61 2.69
CA ASP A 70 -5.41 8.78 1.97
C ASP A 70 -6.57 9.21 2.87
N ALA A 71 -6.41 9.06 4.19
CA ALA A 71 -7.44 9.34 5.17
C ALA A 71 -6.82 10.02 6.39
N ASP A 72 -6.24 11.20 6.15
CA ASP A 72 -5.56 11.97 7.17
C ASP A 72 -6.48 12.21 8.37
N ASN A 73 -6.12 11.58 9.49
CA ASN A 73 -6.72 11.74 10.82
C ASN A 73 -8.17 11.28 10.98
N GLU A 74 -8.77 10.65 9.97
CA GLU A 74 -10.17 10.19 10.02
C GLU A 74 -10.36 9.05 11.04
N TYR A 75 -9.33 8.23 11.21
CA TYR A 75 -9.36 7.05 12.09
C TYR A 75 -8.66 7.25 13.44
N CYS A 76 -8.29 8.49 13.77
CA CYS A 76 -7.68 8.82 15.06
C CYS A 76 -8.78 9.15 16.07
N LEU A 77 -9.25 8.14 16.79
CA LEU A 77 -10.20 8.36 17.88
C LEU A 77 -9.52 9.20 18.97
N ASN A 78 -10.04 10.41 19.18
CA ASN A 78 -9.61 11.37 20.18
C ASN A 78 -8.16 11.89 19.99
N LYS A 79 -8.00 12.97 19.21
CA LYS A 79 -6.77 13.77 19.02
C LYS A 79 -6.06 14.23 20.30
N ASN A 80 -6.62 13.95 21.48
CA ASN A 80 -6.06 14.32 22.77
C ASN A 80 -5.37 13.15 23.51
N CYS A 81 -5.13 11.99 22.87
CA CYS A 81 -4.33 10.84 23.37
C CYS A 81 -4.72 10.21 24.71
N ILE A 82 -5.71 10.77 25.40
CA ILE A 82 -6.20 10.28 26.69
C ILE A 82 -6.85 8.89 26.54
N LEU A 83 -7.32 8.55 25.33
CA LEU A 83 -8.05 7.30 25.07
C LEU A 83 -7.30 6.30 24.19
N SER A 84 -6.35 6.76 23.38
CA SER A 84 -5.53 5.91 22.51
C SER A 84 -4.22 6.61 22.21
N ASN A 85 -3.11 5.89 22.35
CA ASN A 85 -1.79 6.32 21.86
C ASN A 85 -1.54 5.85 20.42
N THR A 86 -2.55 5.32 19.72
CA THR A 86 -2.41 4.81 18.36
C THR A 86 -3.38 5.48 17.40
N CYS A 87 -2.93 5.68 16.16
CA CYS A 87 -3.81 6.05 15.05
C CYS A 87 -3.51 5.23 13.79
N ARG A 88 -4.56 4.89 13.03
CA ARG A 88 -4.48 4.14 11.77
C ARG A 88 -4.41 5.08 10.58
N ALA A 89 -3.47 4.82 9.67
CA ALA A 89 -3.39 5.42 8.34
C ALA A 89 -3.84 4.41 7.27
N ILE A 90 -4.51 4.90 6.23
CA ILE A 90 -4.84 4.13 5.03
C ILE A 90 -4.02 4.70 3.86
N ILE A 91 -3.38 3.82 3.10
CA ILE A 91 -2.51 4.19 1.98
C ILE A 91 -2.81 3.28 0.80
N THR A 92 -3.14 3.87 -0.34
CA THR A 92 -3.34 3.20 -1.63
C THR A 92 -2.17 3.53 -2.54
N MET A 93 -1.49 2.49 -3.04
CA MET A 93 -0.29 2.64 -3.85
C MET A 93 -0.63 2.94 -5.31
N ASN A 94 -0.95 4.20 -5.62
CA ASN A 94 -1.20 4.68 -6.99
C ASN A 94 -0.10 5.61 -7.53
N SER A 95 0.88 5.94 -6.68
CA SER A 95 2.08 6.72 -6.97
C SER A 95 3.11 6.42 -5.89
N ASP A 96 4.35 6.90 -6.04
CA ASP A 96 5.27 6.96 -4.91
C ASP A 96 4.64 7.76 -3.76
N ARG A 97 4.87 7.31 -2.53
CA ARG A 97 4.29 7.85 -1.30
C ARG A 97 5.39 8.13 -0.29
N ASP A 98 5.34 9.32 0.30
CA ASP A 98 6.06 9.66 1.53
C ASP A 98 5.01 10.07 2.56
N VAL A 99 4.91 9.32 3.64
CA VAL A 99 3.88 9.51 4.67
C VAL A 99 4.54 9.80 6.00
N TRP A 100 4.15 10.93 6.58
CA TRP A 100 4.68 11.43 7.84
C TRP A 100 3.67 11.26 8.97
N ALA A 101 4.16 10.80 10.13
CA ALA A 101 3.42 10.84 11.39
C ALA A 101 4.06 11.83 12.37
N PHE A 102 3.21 12.65 13.00
CA PHE A 102 3.57 13.61 14.03
C PHE A 102 2.92 13.22 15.36
N PHE A 103 3.67 13.32 16.46
CA PHE A 103 3.32 12.89 17.81
C PHE A 103 3.61 13.98 18.86
#